data_AF-A0A2N7S2Y9-F1
#
_entry.id   AF-A0A2N7S2Y9-F1
#
_cell.length_a   1.000
_cell.length_b   1.000
_cell.length_c   1.000
_cell.angle_alpha   90.00
_cell.angle_beta   90.00
_cell.angle_gamma   90.00
#
_symmetry.space_group_name_H-M   'P 1'
#
loop_
_entity.id
_entity.type
_entity.pdbx_description
1 polymer ?
#
loop_
_entity_poly.entity_id
_entity_poly.type
_entity_poly.pdbx_seq_one_letter_code
_entity_poly.pdbx_strand_id
1 'polypeptide(L)'
;MSNFIATSSVIFCDVVTGMDFQDFPVALRLDSSLAQVIIDLEQELLDPSRRSSVEELKRLLHPWFREVGASGRNYDRESIIAQLAMEPIRQSGPLKVANPVALQLAGHLVLLRWHLHAEVSSERSSLWILEQDRWQMIFHQGTTSSAQIPASTPKAEAAASAGDEFCVRPLEPSDAAAVFEAFSSNPDMKRQGDADTLQKAHAYVQALLEDRKRQRALAVTIEDRLVGLVCGTVNQSNENAWVWYWMNQKYRGRSLATRAVASLVDYLFGELGLYRLELGLRANNPSSKHVAESNGVLREGIERGKFLVDGNRIDVYTYARLRTDPAPAVNALPWSRQP
;
A
#
# COMPACT_ATOMS: atom_id res chain seq x y z
N MET A 1 44.73 5.46 -8.35
CA MET A 1 44.43 6.78 -7.76
C MET A 1 42.93 7.00 -7.79
N SER A 2 42.27 6.88 -6.64
CA SER A 2 41.26 7.82 -6.13
C SER A 2 40.48 7.12 -5.00
N ASN A 3 40.98 7.33 -3.78
CA ASN A 3 40.24 7.16 -2.55
C ASN A 3 39.46 8.44 -2.32
N PHE A 4 38.15 8.37 -2.07
CA PHE A 4 37.43 9.41 -1.33
C PHE A 4 36.31 8.76 -0.52
N ILE A 5 36.67 8.38 0.71
CA ILE A 5 35.77 8.21 1.85
C ILE A 5 36.07 9.36 2.81
N ALA A 6 35.00 9.88 3.44
CA ALA A 6 34.94 10.75 4.61
C ALA A 6 35.29 12.24 4.39
N THR A 7 34.25 13.08 4.41
CA THR A 7 33.89 13.95 5.57
C THR A 7 32.72 14.82 5.15
N SER A 8 31.54 14.58 5.72
CA SER A 8 30.49 15.60 5.78
C SER A 8 30.01 15.70 7.23
N SER A 9 30.52 16.76 7.84
CA SER A 9 30.05 17.51 8.98
C SER A 9 28.75 17.03 9.60
N VAL A 10 28.91 16.45 10.79
CA VAL A 10 27.92 16.44 11.85
C VAL A 10 27.56 17.89 12.16
N ILE A 11 26.38 18.34 11.72
CA ILE A 11 25.63 19.37 12.44
C ILE A 11 24.61 18.58 13.24
N PHE A 12 24.96 18.28 14.49
CA PHE A 12 24.02 17.90 15.53
C PHE A 12 23.08 19.10 15.70
N CYS A 13 21.88 19.02 15.16
CA CYS A 13 20.79 19.86 15.61
C CYS A 13 20.23 19.19 16.87
N ASP A 14 20.83 19.50 18.02
CA ASP A 14 20.21 19.25 19.32
C ASP A 14 19.00 20.18 19.46
N VAL A 15 17.88 19.80 18.83
CA VAL A 15 16.50 20.10 19.28
C VAL A 15 15.59 18.96 18.82
N VAL A 16 15.79 17.76 19.36
CA VAL A 16 14.72 16.72 19.40
C VAL A 16 14.68 16.12 20.81
N THR A 17 14.72 16.96 21.83
CA THR A 17 14.25 16.58 23.16
C THR A 17 12.76 16.86 23.21
N GLY A 18 11.94 15.84 22.92
CA GLY A 18 10.49 15.90 23.11
C GLY A 18 9.60 15.45 21.96
N MET A 19 10.12 14.78 20.92
CA MET A 19 9.23 14.01 20.04
C MET A 19 9.01 12.65 20.67
N ASP A 20 7.89 12.49 21.38
CA ASP A 20 7.34 11.16 21.62
C ASP A 20 7.20 10.49 20.24
N PHE A 21 8.00 9.45 19.99
CA PHE A 21 7.66 8.46 18.98
C PHE A 21 6.43 7.71 19.50
N GLN A 22 5.25 8.32 19.34
CA GLN A 22 4.01 7.61 19.62
C GLN A 22 3.84 6.55 18.52
N ASP A 23 3.79 5.27 18.94
CA ASP A 23 3.59 4.11 18.07
C ASP A 23 2.18 4.12 17.45
N PHE A 24 1.97 4.94 16.42
CA PHE A 24 0.72 4.94 15.66
C PHE A 24 0.68 3.80 14.64
N PRO A 25 -0.49 3.22 14.33
CA PRO A 25 -1.80 3.59 14.88
C PRO A 25 -2.04 3.07 16.30
N VAL A 26 -2.61 3.91 17.16
CA VAL A 26 -3.03 3.54 18.53
C VAL A 26 -4.55 3.46 18.60
N ALA A 27 -5.08 2.35 19.10
CA ALA A 27 -6.50 2.27 19.43
C ALA A 27 -6.77 3.11 20.68
N LEU A 28 -7.59 4.16 20.53
CA LEU A 28 -7.99 5.00 21.64
C LEU A 28 -9.03 4.27 22.48
N ARG A 29 -8.84 4.29 23.81
CA ARG A 29 -9.90 3.87 24.72
C ARG A 29 -11.06 4.86 24.61
N LEU A 30 -12.30 4.35 24.57
CA LEU A 30 -13.49 5.18 24.41
C LEU A 30 -13.74 6.12 25.61
N ASP A 31 -13.16 5.83 26.77
CA ASP A 31 -13.18 6.69 27.96
C ASP A 31 -12.08 7.77 27.96
N SER A 32 -11.20 7.80 26.95
CA SER A 32 -10.16 8.83 26.83
C SER A 32 -10.74 10.17 26.38
N SER A 33 -10.12 11.26 26.84
CA SER A 33 -10.53 12.62 26.47
C SER A 33 -10.54 12.85 24.95
N LEU A 34 -9.50 12.37 24.26
CA LEU A 34 -9.39 12.51 22.81
C LEU A 34 -10.49 11.73 22.08
N ALA A 35 -10.75 10.47 22.45
CA ALA A 35 -11.83 9.70 21.83
C ALA A 35 -13.18 10.38 22.00
N GLN A 36 -13.48 10.89 23.19
CA GLN A 36 -14.74 11.56 23.46
C GLN A 36 -14.89 12.86 22.68
N VAL A 37 -13.84 13.68 22.58
CA VAL A 37 -13.87 14.88 21.73
C VAL A 37 -14.23 14.53 20.28
N ILE A 38 -13.61 13.50 19.70
CA ILE A 38 -13.88 13.10 18.32
C ILE A 38 -15.30 12.54 18.15
N ILE A 39 -15.77 11.72 19.10
CA ILE A 39 -17.13 11.17 19.09
C ILE A 39 -18.18 12.28 19.23
N ASP A 40 -17.95 13.25 20.10
CA ASP A 40 -18.86 14.39 20.32
C ASP A 40 -18.94 15.28 19.08
N LEU A 41 -17.81 15.57 18.42
CA LEU A 41 -17.80 16.33 17.17
C LEU A 41 -18.51 15.59 16.02
N GLU A 42 -18.37 14.27 15.94
CA GLU A 42 -19.14 13.45 15.00
C GLU A 42 -20.63 13.51 15.33
N GLN A 43 -20.98 13.44 16.62
CA GLN A 43 -22.35 13.50 17.10
C GLN A 43 -22.99 14.88 16.84
N GLU A 44 -22.22 15.96 16.88
CA GLU A 44 -22.65 17.31 16.49
C GLU A 44 -23.02 17.38 15.00
N LEU A 45 -22.30 16.69 14.12
CA LEU A 45 -22.64 16.63 12.68
C LEU A 45 -23.91 15.83 12.38
N LEU A 46 -24.40 15.04 13.35
CA LEU A 46 -25.69 14.35 13.28
C LEU A 46 -26.85 15.17 13.86
N ASP A 47 -26.56 16.22 14.63
CA ASP A 47 -27.58 17.10 15.19
C ASP A 47 -28.20 17.96 14.06
N PRO A 48 -29.51 17.84 13.78
CA PRO A 48 -30.16 18.61 12.73
C PRO A 48 -29.95 20.12 12.84
N SER A 49 -29.90 20.67 14.07
CA SER A 49 -29.74 22.11 14.30
C SER A 49 -28.35 22.61 13.89
N ARG A 50 -27.31 21.82 14.17
CA ARG A 50 -25.93 22.10 13.75
C ARG A 50 -25.76 21.88 12.26
N ARG A 51 -26.35 20.80 11.74
CA ARG A 51 -26.23 20.38 10.35
C ARG A 51 -26.91 21.33 9.35
N SER A 52 -27.89 22.12 9.80
CA SER A 52 -28.48 23.20 9.00
C SER A 52 -27.71 24.53 9.06
N SER A 53 -26.75 24.68 9.97
CA SER A 53 -26.00 25.93 10.14
C SER A 53 -24.72 25.92 9.31
N VAL A 54 -24.64 26.82 8.32
CA VAL A 54 -23.45 27.01 7.49
C VAL A 54 -22.23 27.36 8.33
N GLU A 55 -22.38 28.19 9.37
CA GLU A 55 -21.27 28.60 10.23
C GLU A 55 -20.72 27.42 11.04
N GLU A 56 -21.59 26.60 11.61
CA GLU A 56 -21.20 25.40 12.36
C GLU A 56 -20.56 24.35 11.46
N LEU A 57 -21.11 24.11 10.28
CA LEU A 57 -20.49 23.21 9.30
C LEU A 57 -19.12 23.73 8.86
N LYS A 58 -18.94 25.05 8.69
CA LYS A 58 -17.63 25.62 8.37
C LYS A 58 -16.62 25.48 9.51
N ARG A 59 -17.09 25.47 10.77
CA ARG A 59 -16.28 25.20 11.96
C ARG A 59 -15.88 23.73 12.03
N LEU A 60 -16.78 22.81 11.73
CA LEU A 60 -16.57 21.36 11.85
C LEU A 60 -15.85 20.74 10.65
N LEU A 61 -16.07 21.25 9.43
CA LEU A 61 -15.50 20.71 8.19
C LEU A 61 -14.26 21.49 7.75
N HIS A 62 -13.14 20.78 7.62
CA HIS A 62 -11.86 21.30 7.15
C HIS A 62 -11.97 21.86 5.71
N PRO A 63 -11.26 22.93 5.31
CA PRO A 63 -11.29 23.47 3.94
C PRO A 63 -11.03 22.44 2.82
N TRP A 64 -10.26 21.40 3.09
CA TRP A 64 -9.99 20.29 2.15
C TRP A 64 -10.92 19.09 2.32
N PHE A 65 -12.03 19.24 3.03
CA PHE A 65 -12.98 18.17 3.28
C PHE A 65 -13.49 17.51 1.99
N ARG A 66 -13.53 16.18 2.00
CA ARG A 66 -14.09 15.34 0.94
C ARG A 66 -15.05 14.31 1.51
N GLU A 67 -16.15 14.09 0.82
CA GLU A 67 -17.10 13.04 1.15
C GLU A 67 -17.31 12.09 -0.03
N VAL A 68 -17.29 10.78 0.24
CA VAL A 68 -17.74 9.76 -0.69
C VAL A 68 -19.14 9.32 -0.29
N GLY A 69 -20.14 9.73 -1.08
CA GLY A 69 -21.52 9.31 -0.84
C GLY A 69 -21.75 7.85 -1.21
N ALA A 70 -22.89 7.28 -0.78
CA ALA A 70 -23.24 5.88 -1.05
C ALA A 70 -23.31 5.51 -2.56
N SER A 71 -23.45 6.52 -3.44
CA SER A 71 -23.39 6.34 -4.91
C SER A 71 -21.97 6.25 -5.48
N GLY A 72 -20.94 6.39 -4.65
CA GLY A 72 -19.54 6.50 -5.06
C GLY A 72 -19.16 7.89 -5.60
N ARG A 73 -20.09 8.85 -5.62
CA ARG A 73 -19.79 10.24 -5.98
C ARG A 73 -18.97 10.91 -4.89
N ASN A 74 -18.00 11.70 -5.34
CA ASN A 74 -17.18 12.55 -4.47
C ASN A 74 -17.83 13.93 -4.36
N TYR A 75 -17.93 14.43 -3.14
CA TYR A 75 -18.43 15.77 -2.82
C TYR A 75 -17.33 16.55 -2.11
N ASP A 76 -17.30 17.86 -2.37
CA ASP A 76 -16.43 18.79 -1.66
C ASP A 76 -17.20 19.49 -0.53
N ARG A 77 -16.43 20.19 0.32
CA ARG A 77 -16.95 20.95 1.46
C ARG A 77 -18.11 21.88 1.09
N GLU A 78 -17.93 22.73 0.08
CA GLU A 78 -18.95 23.74 -0.26
C GLU A 78 -20.22 23.06 -0.81
N SER A 79 -20.07 21.98 -1.58
CA SER A 79 -21.19 21.17 -2.09
C SER A 79 -21.99 20.53 -0.97
N ILE A 80 -21.31 19.94 0.03
CA ILE A 80 -21.97 19.34 1.19
C ILE A 80 -22.66 20.42 2.03
N ILE A 81 -21.98 21.52 2.35
CA ILE A 81 -22.60 22.63 3.10
C ILE A 81 -23.87 23.14 2.40
N ALA A 82 -23.81 23.34 1.09
CA ALA A 82 -24.97 23.80 0.32
C ALA A 82 -26.12 22.78 0.35
N GLN A 83 -25.82 21.49 0.20
CA GLN A 83 -26.83 20.42 0.26
C GLN A 83 -27.48 20.33 1.64
N LEU A 84 -26.67 20.36 2.71
CA LEU A 84 -27.14 20.26 4.09
C LEU A 84 -27.97 21.45 4.53
N ALA A 85 -27.59 22.66 4.09
CA ALA A 85 -28.37 23.88 4.36
C ALA A 85 -29.74 23.90 3.67
N MET A 86 -29.88 23.18 2.56
CA MET A 86 -31.14 23.07 1.80
C MET A 86 -31.98 21.85 2.22
N GLU A 87 -31.43 20.93 3.02
CA GLU A 87 -32.14 19.72 3.40
C GLU A 87 -33.26 20.05 4.40
N PRO A 88 -34.52 19.67 4.11
CA PRO A 88 -35.62 19.91 5.03
C PRO A 88 -35.32 19.22 6.37
N ILE A 89 -35.51 19.94 7.48
CA ILE A 89 -35.32 19.40 8.82
C ILE A 89 -36.26 18.20 9.00
N ARG A 90 -35.72 17.00 8.87
CA ARG A 90 -36.48 15.77 9.12
C ARG A 90 -36.63 15.60 10.62
N GLN A 91 -37.87 15.41 11.09
CA GLN A 91 -38.19 14.99 12.46
C GLN A 91 -37.89 13.49 12.69
N SER A 92 -36.80 12.98 12.13
CA SER A 92 -36.32 11.65 12.47
C SER A 92 -35.61 11.74 13.83
N GLY A 93 -35.81 10.74 14.69
CA GLY A 93 -35.24 10.73 16.04
C GLY A 93 -33.71 10.94 16.05
N PRO A 94 -33.11 11.24 17.22
CA PRO A 94 -31.70 11.61 17.31
C PRO A 94 -30.82 10.50 16.73
N LEU A 95 -30.17 10.80 15.61
CA LEU A 95 -29.15 9.94 15.02
C LEU A 95 -27.96 9.90 15.98
N LYS A 96 -27.44 8.71 16.28
CA LYS A 96 -26.33 8.54 17.22
C LYS A 96 -25.18 7.79 16.61
N VAL A 97 -23.98 8.15 17.07
CA VAL A 97 -22.76 7.38 16.82
C VAL A 97 -22.82 6.08 17.63
N ALA A 98 -23.03 4.93 16.97
CA ALA A 98 -23.08 3.63 17.64
C ALA A 98 -21.81 2.81 17.39
N ASN A 99 -21.39 2.04 18.39
CA ASN A 99 -20.21 1.17 18.36
C ASN A 99 -18.96 1.85 17.78
N PRO A 100 -18.54 3.01 18.33
CA PRO A 100 -17.38 3.74 17.81
C PRO A 100 -16.09 2.96 18.01
N VAL A 101 -15.19 3.06 17.04
CA VAL A 101 -13.80 2.62 17.10
C VAL A 101 -12.94 3.79 16.66
N ALA A 102 -12.17 4.35 17.58
CA ALA A 102 -11.27 5.47 17.33
C ALA A 102 -9.82 4.99 17.25
N LEU A 103 -9.16 5.27 16.13
CA LEU A 103 -7.75 4.96 15.89
C LEU A 103 -6.99 6.28 15.70
N GLN A 104 -6.06 6.59 16.59
CA GLN A 104 -5.15 7.71 16.39
C GLN A 104 -4.06 7.30 15.41
N LEU A 105 -3.98 7.99 14.29
CA LEU A 105 -3.05 7.69 13.19
C LEU A 105 -1.80 8.58 13.23
N ALA A 106 -1.90 9.74 13.87
CA ALA A 106 -0.81 10.65 14.19
C ALA A 106 -1.21 11.54 15.37
N GLY A 107 -0.27 12.30 15.95
CA GLY A 107 -0.55 13.22 17.06
C GLY A 107 -1.71 14.21 16.78
N HIS A 108 -1.92 14.54 15.51
CA HIS A 108 -2.94 15.47 15.02
C HIS A 108 -3.96 14.81 14.08
N LEU A 109 -4.08 13.48 14.05
CA LEU A 109 -4.95 12.77 13.09
C LEU A 109 -5.65 11.56 13.74
N VAL A 110 -6.98 11.52 13.66
CA VAL A 110 -7.81 10.42 14.20
C VAL A 110 -8.78 9.90 13.14
N LEU A 111 -8.83 8.58 12.98
CA LEU A 111 -9.86 7.88 12.24
C LEU A 111 -10.94 7.40 13.22
N LEU A 112 -12.19 7.76 12.97
CA LEU A 112 -13.35 7.23 13.68
C LEU A 112 -14.16 6.33 12.74
N ARG A 113 -14.40 5.09 13.15
CA ARG A 113 -15.34 4.16 12.50
C ARG A 113 -16.54 3.95 13.41
N TRP A 114 -17.73 3.96 12.86
CA TRP A 114 -18.96 3.86 13.66
C TRP A 114 -20.15 3.41 12.83
N HIS A 115 -21.23 3.02 13.51
CA HIS A 115 -22.45 2.52 12.90
C HIS A 115 -23.57 3.55 13.07
N LEU A 116 -24.26 3.87 11.97
CA LEU A 116 -25.52 4.61 12.05
C LEU A 116 -26.70 3.65 11.98
N HIS A 117 -27.52 3.63 13.02
CA HIS A 117 -28.82 2.96 13.02
C HIS A 117 -29.91 3.96 12.59
N ALA A 118 -30.34 3.83 11.33
CA ALA A 118 -31.47 4.57 10.75
C ALA A 118 -32.36 3.58 9.97
N GLU A 119 -33.39 4.06 9.25
CA GLU A 119 -34.21 3.22 8.36
C GLU A 119 -33.36 2.38 7.40
N VAL A 120 -32.25 2.95 6.94
CA VAL A 120 -31.16 2.23 6.28
C VAL A 120 -29.92 2.35 7.15
N SER A 121 -29.48 1.22 7.73
CA SER A 121 -28.24 1.20 8.51
C SER A 121 -27.02 1.43 7.61
N SER A 122 -25.99 2.07 8.15
CA SER A 122 -24.76 2.33 7.41
C SER A 122 -23.52 2.23 8.29
N GLU A 123 -22.45 1.66 7.74
CA GLU A 123 -21.09 1.77 8.25
C GLU A 123 -20.53 3.13 7.86
N ARG A 124 -19.92 3.83 8.82
CA ARG A 124 -19.38 5.16 8.60
C ARG A 124 -17.93 5.25 9.02
N SER A 125 -17.20 6.09 8.31
CA SER A 125 -15.80 6.37 8.58
C SER A 125 -15.55 7.86 8.39
N SER A 126 -14.94 8.48 9.38
CA SER A 126 -14.54 9.89 9.35
C SER A 126 -13.08 10.05 9.76
N LEU A 127 -12.40 10.98 9.09
CA LEU A 127 -11.02 11.37 9.41
C LEU A 127 -11.03 12.79 9.96
N TRP A 128 -10.43 12.96 11.13
CA TRP A 128 -10.36 14.22 11.86
C TRP A 128 -8.91 14.67 11.98
N ILE A 129 -8.65 15.92 11.64
CA ILE A 129 -7.32 16.56 11.72
C ILE A 129 -7.34 17.70 12.74
N LEU A 130 -6.28 17.82 13.54
CA LEU A 130 -6.07 18.91 14.48
C LEU A 130 -5.19 19.97 13.83
N GLU A 131 -5.76 21.14 13.55
CA GLU A 131 -5.02 22.31 13.08
C GLU A 131 -5.43 23.54 13.89
N GLN A 132 -4.47 24.39 14.24
CA GLN A 132 -4.72 25.62 15.00
C GLN A 132 -5.55 25.36 16.28
N ASP A 133 -5.17 24.31 17.02
CA ASP A 133 -5.84 23.85 18.26
C ASP A 133 -7.33 23.49 18.10
N ARG A 134 -7.77 23.16 16.88
CA ARG A 134 -9.14 22.74 16.59
C ARG A 134 -9.19 21.48 15.74
N TRP A 135 -9.99 20.51 16.19
CA TRP A 135 -10.32 19.32 15.40
C TRP A 135 -11.35 19.64 14.32
N GLN A 136 -11.08 19.22 13.09
CA GLN A 136 -11.99 19.36 11.97
C GLN A 136 -12.01 18.09 11.14
N MET A 137 -13.18 17.74 10.60
CA MET A 137 -13.32 16.59 9.72
C MET A 137 -12.76 16.93 8.34
N ILE A 138 -11.83 16.10 7.84
CA ILE A 138 -11.22 16.23 6.51
C ILE A 138 -11.72 15.16 5.53
N PHE A 139 -12.31 14.08 6.02
CA PHE A 139 -12.90 13.05 5.16
C PHE A 139 -14.10 12.37 5.82
N HIS A 140 -15.12 12.04 5.03
CA HIS A 140 -16.25 11.22 5.45
C HIS A 140 -16.65 10.20 4.36
N GLN A 141 -17.08 9.01 4.79
CA GLN A 141 -17.72 8.03 3.93
C GLN A 141 -18.81 7.29 4.69
N GLY A 142 -19.98 7.14 4.06
CA GLY A 142 -21.04 6.25 4.51
C GLY A 142 -21.30 5.14 3.49
N THR A 143 -21.25 3.88 3.93
CA THR A 143 -21.61 2.71 3.13
C THR A 143 -22.84 2.06 3.73
N THR A 144 -23.93 2.00 2.97
CA THR A 144 -25.16 1.35 3.43
C THR A 144 -24.90 -0.13 3.67
N SER A 145 -25.43 -0.66 4.77
CA SER A 145 -25.43 -2.09 5.05
C SER A 145 -26.40 -2.75 4.06
N SER A 146 -25.96 -3.06 2.84
CA SER A 146 -26.63 -4.08 2.04
C SER A 146 -26.54 -5.41 2.78
N ALA A 147 -27.57 -6.25 2.62
CA ALA A 147 -27.76 -7.54 3.28
C ALA A 147 -26.44 -8.19 3.70
N GLN A 148 -26.36 -8.63 4.97
CA GLN A 148 -25.36 -9.58 5.46
C GLN A 148 -24.92 -10.46 4.29
N ILE A 149 -23.66 -10.33 3.87
CA ILE A 149 -23.02 -11.47 3.21
C ILE A 149 -23.19 -12.57 4.25
N PRO A 150 -23.98 -13.63 4.00
CA PRO A 150 -24.06 -14.73 4.94
C PRO A 150 -22.63 -15.12 5.22
N ALA A 151 -22.25 -15.16 6.51
CA ALA A 151 -20.90 -15.51 6.93
C ALA A 151 -20.45 -16.64 6.03
N SER A 152 -19.50 -16.35 5.13
CA SER A 152 -19.04 -17.37 4.22
C SER A 152 -18.44 -18.42 5.14
N THR A 153 -19.13 -19.55 5.28
CA THR A 153 -18.55 -20.81 5.70
C THR A 153 -17.15 -20.82 5.11
N PRO A 154 -16.07 -21.03 5.91
CA PRO A 154 -14.72 -21.03 5.38
C PRO A 154 -14.78 -21.89 4.12
N LYS A 155 -14.58 -21.23 2.97
CA LYS A 155 -14.78 -21.86 1.69
C LYS A 155 -13.79 -23.00 1.74
N ALA A 156 -14.34 -24.21 1.88
CA ALA A 156 -13.57 -25.44 1.95
C ALA A 156 -12.49 -25.30 0.90
N GLU A 157 -11.25 -25.53 1.32
CA GLU A 157 -10.10 -25.67 0.44
C GLU A 157 -10.61 -26.34 -0.83
N ALA A 158 -10.75 -25.52 -1.88
CA ALA A 158 -11.01 -26.04 -3.19
C ALA A 158 -9.70 -26.74 -3.49
N ALA A 159 -9.67 -28.04 -3.17
CA ALA A 159 -8.66 -28.97 -3.61
C ALA A 159 -8.36 -28.59 -5.05
N ALA A 160 -7.16 -28.06 -5.26
CA ALA A 160 -6.72 -27.61 -6.55
C ALA A 160 -6.98 -28.76 -7.51
N SER A 161 -7.96 -28.57 -8.40
CA SER A 161 -8.03 -29.38 -9.60
C SER A 161 -6.69 -29.21 -10.28
N ALA A 162 -5.98 -30.31 -10.57
CA ALA A 162 -4.67 -30.33 -11.22
C ALA A 162 -4.67 -29.44 -12.47
N GLY A 163 -4.29 -28.18 -12.29
CA GLY A 163 -4.31 -27.13 -13.29
C GLY A 163 -3.17 -26.20 -12.98
N ASP A 164 -2.28 -26.03 -13.95
CA ASP A 164 -1.27 -24.97 -14.08
C ASP A 164 -0.75 -24.43 -12.73
N GLU A 165 -0.08 -25.27 -11.94
CA GLU A 165 0.47 -24.85 -10.66
C GLU A 165 1.63 -23.87 -10.88
N PHE A 166 1.46 -22.63 -10.40
CA PHE A 166 2.51 -21.62 -10.45
C PHE A 166 3.43 -21.75 -9.24
N CYS A 167 4.74 -21.71 -9.49
CA CYS A 167 5.76 -21.86 -8.45
C CYS A 167 6.85 -20.79 -8.58
N VAL A 168 7.72 -20.73 -7.58
CA VAL A 168 9.04 -20.09 -7.68
C VAL A 168 10.16 -21.13 -7.58
N ARG A 169 11.26 -20.89 -8.28
CA ARG A 169 12.53 -21.62 -8.14
C ARG A 169 13.71 -20.72 -8.45
N PRO A 170 14.95 -21.09 -8.09
CA PRO A 170 16.14 -20.42 -8.59
C PRO A 170 16.12 -20.28 -10.11
N LEU A 171 16.64 -19.15 -10.59
CA LEU A 171 16.91 -18.95 -12.02
C LEU A 171 17.94 -19.98 -12.53
N GLU A 172 17.71 -20.50 -13.72
CA GLU A 172 18.57 -21.49 -14.38
C GLU A 172 19.04 -20.99 -15.76
N PRO A 173 20.21 -21.46 -16.26
CA PRO A 173 20.70 -21.08 -17.59
C PRO A 173 19.72 -21.36 -18.74
N SER A 174 18.92 -22.43 -18.59
CA SER A 174 17.88 -22.85 -19.54
C SER A 174 16.73 -21.84 -19.70
N ASP A 175 16.57 -20.92 -18.75
CA ASP A 175 15.48 -19.93 -18.77
C ASP A 175 15.67 -18.83 -19.83
N ALA A 176 16.83 -18.75 -20.47
CA ALA A 176 17.18 -17.69 -21.42
C ALA A 176 16.16 -17.53 -22.57
N ALA A 177 15.63 -18.64 -23.10
CA ALA A 177 14.63 -18.60 -24.16
C ALA A 177 13.30 -17.97 -23.69
N ALA A 178 12.87 -18.29 -22.46
CA ALA A 178 11.67 -17.75 -21.85
C ALA A 178 11.84 -16.27 -21.42
N VAL A 179 13.05 -15.89 -20.99
CA VAL A 179 13.41 -14.48 -20.76
C VAL A 179 13.29 -13.68 -22.07
N PHE A 180 13.86 -14.17 -23.17
CA PHE A 180 13.73 -13.53 -24.48
C PHE A 180 12.26 -13.34 -24.90
N GLU A 181 11.44 -14.38 -24.75
CA GLU A 181 10.00 -14.31 -25.02
C GLU A 181 9.31 -13.25 -24.16
N ALA A 182 9.60 -13.22 -22.85
CA ALA A 182 9.03 -12.24 -21.95
C ALA A 182 9.41 -10.81 -22.33
N PHE A 183 10.66 -10.57 -22.73
CA PHE A 183 11.14 -9.24 -23.14
C PHE A 183 10.56 -8.79 -24.49
N SER A 184 10.22 -9.75 -25.36
CA SER A 184 9.53 -9.48 -26.62
C SER A 184 8.01 -9.30 -26.45
N SER A 185 7.44 -9.71 -25.31
CA SER A 185 5.99 -9.68 -25.07
C SER A 185 5.39 -8.27 -24.91
N ASN A 186 6.20 -7.26 -24.57
CA ASN A 186 5.74 -5.88 -24.40
C ASN A 186 6.90 -4.88 -24.58
N PRO A 187 6.73 -3.78 -25.36
CA PRO A 187 7.76 -2.75 -25.54
C PRO A 187 8.34 -2.16 -24.24
N ASP A 188 7.54 -2.09 -23.17
CA ASP A 188 7.97 -1.57 -21.87
C ASP A 188 9.06 -2.43 -21.21
N MET A 189 9.24 -3.68 -21.65
CA MET A 189 10.26 -4.59 -21.12
C MET A 189 11.69 -4.15 -21.42
N LYS A 190 11.90 -3.31 -22.45
CA LYS A 190 13.22 -2.72 -22.76
C LYS A 190 13.83 -1.95 -21.57
N ARG A 191 13.01 -1.54 -20.60
CA ARG A 191 13.45 -0.84 -19.38
C ARG A 191 13.91 -1.79 -18.27
N GLN A 192 13.62 -3.08 -18.39
CA GLN A 192 13.98 -4.12 -17.40
C GLN A 192 15.35 -4.75 -17.67
N GLY A 193 15.95 -4.45 -18.81
CA GLY A 193 17.23 -5.00 -19.25
C GLY A 193 17.33 -5.07 -20.77
N ASP A 194 18.50 -5.48 -21.25
CA ASP A 194 18.77 -5.71 -22.67
C ASP A 194 18.72 -7.22 -22.95
N ALA A 195 17.55 -7.72 -23.35
CA ALA A 195 17.29 -9.13 -23.66
C ALA A 195 16.37 -9.30 -24.87
N ASP A 196 16.46 -8.38 -25.84
CA ASP A 196 15.65 -8.35 -27.07
C ASP A 196 16.14 -9.29 -28.18
N THR A 197 17.14 -10.13 -27.89
CA THR A 197 17.58 -11.25 -28.72
C THR A 197 17.91 -12.44 -27.83
N LEU A 198 17.90 -13.65 -28.39
CA LEU A 198 18.25 -14.85 -27.63
C LEU A 198 19.69 -14.80 -27.07
N GLN A 199 20.64 -14.25 -27.83
CA GLN A 199 22.03 -14.05 -27.38
C GLN A 199 22.08 -13.15 -26.14
N LYS A 200 21.38 -12.01 -26.18
CA LYS A 200 21.32 -11.06 -25.07
C LYS A 200 20.57 -11.63 -23.86
N ALA A 201 19.51 -12.40 -24.08
CA ALA A 201 18.80 -13.07 -23.00
C ALA A 201 19.69 -14.11 -22.28
N HIS A 202 20.53 -14.85 -23.02
CA HIS A 202 21.56 -15.69 -22.39
C HIS A 202 22.52 -14.85 -21.55
N ALA A 203 23.05 -13.75 -22.09
CA ALA A 203 23.95 -12.87 -21.35
C ALA A 203 23.29 -12.28 -20.09
N TYR A 204 22.03 -11.88 -20.18
CA TYR A 204 21.22 -11.40 -19.05
C TYR A 204 21.10 -12.45 -17.95
N VAL A 205 20.73 -13.68 -18.31
CA VAL A 205 20.62 -14.79 -17.35
C VAL A 205 21.99 -15.09 -16.74
N GLN A 206 23.04 -15.24 -17.55
CA GLN A 206 24.38 -15.52 -17.06
C GLN A 206 24.88 -14.46 -16.07
N ALA A 207 24.68 -13.18 -16.35
CA ALA A 207 25.08 -12.10 -15.44
C ALA A 207 24.42 -12.21 -14.05
N LEU A 208 23.15 -12.63 -13.98
CA LEU A 208 22.47 -12.87 -12.70
C LEU A 208 23.01 -14.13 -11.98
N LEU A 209 23.39 -15.15 -12.74
CA LEU A 209 23.91 -16.42 -12.18
C LEU A 209 25.37 -16.34 -11.74
N GLU A 210 26.19 -15.48 -12.36
CA GLU A 210 27.57 -15.24 -11.98
C GLU A 210 27.66 -14.49 -10.64
N ASP A 211 26.74 -13.57 -10.39
CA ASP A 211 26.67 -12.80 -9.15
C ASP A 211 25.58 -13.31 -8.19
N ARG A 212 25.44 -14.64 -8.05
CA ARG A 212 24.43 -15.26 -7.16
C ARG A 212 24.49 -14.77 -5.73
N LYS A 213 25.63 -14.27 -5.25
CA LYS A 213 25.81 -13.70 -3.90
C LYS A 213 25.14 -12.34 -3.72
N ARG A 214 25.04 -11.54 -4.78
CA ARG A 214 24.32 -10.28 -4.76
C ARG A 214 22.93 -10.40 -5.38
N GLN A 215 22.79 -11.16 -6.45
CA GLN A 215 21.56 -11.33 -7.21
C GLN A 215 20.83 -12.61 -6.77
N ARG A 216 19.80 -12.46 -5.94
CA ARG A 216 18.90 -13.56 -5.56
C ARG A 216 17.71 -13.61 -6.51
N ALA A 217 17.98 -14.06 -7.74
CA ALA A 217 16.97 -14.16 -8.78
C ALA A 217 16.18 -15.47 -8.69
N LEU A 218 14.86 -15.34 -8.63
CA LEU A 218 13.91 -16.45 -8.66
C LEU A 218 13.07 -16.36 -9.94
N ALA A 219 12.98 -17.47 -10.66
CA ALA A 219 12.04 -17.65 -11.76
C ALA A 219 10.65 -17.90 -11.19
N VAL A 220 9.65 -17.18 -11.71
CA VAL A 220 8.23 -17.50 -11.54
C VAL A 220 7.85 -18.43 -12.67
N THR A 221 7.36 -19.63 -12.36
CA THR A 221 7.17 -20.70 -13.36
C THR A 221 5.74 -21.23 -13.38
N ILE A 222 5.39 -21.83 -14.53
CA ILE A 222 4.22 -22.68 -14.74
C ILE A 222 4.74 -23.92 -15.47
N GLU A 223 4.45 -25.12 -14.96
CA GLU A 223 4.99 -26.37 -15.54
C GLU A 223 6.51 -26.28 -15.81
N ASP A 224 7.25 -25.71 -14.85
CA ASP A 224 8.70 -25.46 -14.90
C ASP A 224 9.20 -24.44 -15.96
N ARG A 225 8.31 -23.90 -16.80
CA ARG A 225 8.64 -22.82 -17.73
C ARG A 225 8.58 -21.45 -17.06
N LEU A 226 9.64 -20.65 -17.18
CA LEU A 226 9.66 -19.28 -16.69
C LEU A 226 8.61 -18.41 -17.39
N VAL A 227 7.85 -17.66 -16.59
CA VAL A 227 6.87 -16.65 -17.04
C VAL A 227 7.08 -15.28 -16.41
N GLY A 228 8.00 -15.19 -15.45
CA GLY A 228 8.41 -13.95 -14.80
C GLY A 228 9.63 -14.18 -13.94
N LEU A 229 10.15 -13.09 -13.38
CA LEU A 229 11.33 -13.11 -12.53
C LEU A 229 11.15 -12.09 -11.41
N VAL A 230 11.49 -12.50 -10.19
CA VAL A 230 11.65 -11.62 -9.03
C VAL A 230 13.08 -11.73 -8.53
N CYS A 231 13.70 -10.62 -8.13
CA CYS A 231 15.07 -10.64 -7.67
C CYS A 231 15.30 -9.64 -6.54
N GLY A 232 16.08 -10.06 -5.54
CA GLY A 232 16.68 -9.17 -4.54
C GLY A 232 18.14 -8.92 -4.87
N THR A 233 18.53 -7.66 -5.05
CA THR A 233 19.93 -7.23 -5.13
C THR A 233 20.45 -6.96 -3.72
N VAL A 234 21.08 -7.96 -3.13
CA VAL A 234 21.53 -8.00 -1.74
C VAL A 234 22.79 -7.18 -1.53
N ASN A 235 22.80 -6.35 -0.50
CA ASN A 235 23.98 -5.79 0.11
C ASN A 235 24.06 -6.31 1.56
N GLN A 236 24.82 -7.40 1.72
CA GLN A 236 24.91 -8.11 3.00
C GLN A 236 25.49 -7.22 4.11
N SER A 237 26.44 -6.34 3.79
CA SER A 237 27.07 -5.46 4.78
C SER A 237 26.09 -4.49 5.44
N ASN A 238 25.04 -4.11 4.71
CA ASN A 238 23.96 -3.25 5.21
C ASN A 238 22.70 -4.04 5.59
N GLU A 239 22.76 -5.38 5.53
CA GLU A 239 21.62 -6.27 5.75
C GLU A 239 20.39 -5.85 4.94
N ASN A 240 20.60 -5.40 3.70
CA ASN A 240 19.52 -4.87 2.87
C ASN A 240 19.47 -5.48 1.46
N ALA A 241 18.33 -5.35 0.78
CA ALA A 241 18.23 -5.70 -0.62
C ALA A 241 17.30 -4.77 -1.40
N TRP A 242 17.69 -4.44 -2.63
CA TRP A 242 16.83 -3.77 -3.61
C TRP A 242 16.04 -4.82 -4.40
N VAL A 243 14.72 -4.83 -4.24
CA VAL A 243 13.81 -5.78 -4.89
C VAL A 243 13.32 -5.22 -6.22
N TRP A 244 13.35 -6.06 -7.24
CA TRP A 244 12.84 -5.75 -8.57
C TRP A 244 12.27 -7.00 -9.23
N TYR A 245 11.38 -6.80 -10.19
CA TYR A 245 10.67 -7.89 -10.85
C TYR A 245 10.08 -7.50 -12.19
N TRP A 246 9.80 -8.52 -13.00
CA TRP A 246 9.04 -8.38 -14.24
C TRP A 246 8.24 -9.65 -14.53
N MET A 247 7.18 -9.49 -15.33
CA MET A 247 6.33 -10.60 -15.78
C MET A 247 6.12 -10.49 -17.29
N ASN A 248 6.12 -11.64 -17.97
CA ASN A 248 5.64 -11.75 -19.35
C ASN A 248 4.19 -11.22 -19.43
N GLN A 249 3.89 -10.44 -20.47
CA GLN A 249 2.61 -9.77 -20.65
C GLN A 249 1.40 -10.70 -20.52
N LYS A 250 1.49 -11.94 -21.01
CA LYS A 250 0.40 -12.94 -20.99
C LYS A 250 -0.02 -13.36 -19.57
N TYR A 251 0.87 -13.17 -18.59
CA TYR A 251 0.70 -13.64 -17.22
C TYR A 251 0.47 -12.51 -16.21
N ARG A 252 0.40 -11.25 -16.68
CA ARG A 252 0.06 -10.09 -15.84
C ARG A 252 -1.43 -10.11 -15.43
N GLY A 253 -1.77 -9.38 -14.37
CA GLY A 253 -3.14 -9.28 -13.87
C GLY A 253 -3.65 -10.49 -13.07
N ARG A 254 -2.76 -11.45 -12.74
CA ARG A 254 -3.08 -12.68 -11.99
C ARG A 254 -2.46 -12.72 -10.59
N SER A 255 -2.02 -11.57 -10.08
CA SER A 255 -1.31 -11.43 -8.79
C SER A 255 -0.01 -12.24 -8.64
N LEU A 256 0.51 -12.84 -9.72
CA LEU A 256 1.73 -13.65 -9.69
C LEU A 256 2.94 -12.88 -9.19
N ALA A 257 3.14 -11.63 -9.64
CA ALA A 257 4.21 -10.79 -9.13
C ALA A 257 4.08 -10.53 -7.62
N THR A 258 2.87 -10.22 -7.14
CA THR A 258 2.61 -10.01 -5.71
C THR A 258 2.98 -11.23 -4.88
N ARG A 259 2.54 -12.42 -5.31
CA ARG A 259 2.79 -13.68 -4.62
C ARG A 259 4.25 -14.14 -4.71
N ALA A 260 4.91 -13.90 -5.85
CA ALA A 260 6.33 -14.19 -6.03
C ALA A 260 7.22 -13.29 -5.18
N VAL A 261 6.88 -12.00 -5.07
CA VAL A 261 7.57 -11.07 -4.17
C VAL A 261 7.40 -11.51 -2.72
N ALA A 262 6.23 -12.02 -2.31
CA ALA A 262 6.07 -12.58 -0.97
C ALA A 262 7.05 -13.75 -0.72
N SER A 263 7.13 -14.71 -1.65
CA SER A 263 8.10 -15.82 -1.53
C SER A 263 9.56 -15.33 -1.45
N LEU A 264 9.91 -14.30 -2.22
CA LEU A 264 11.23 -13.69 -2.17
C LEU A 264 11.49 -12.99 -0.83
N VAL A 265 10.53 -12.21 -0.32
CA VAL A 265 10.63 -11.51 0.96
C VAL A 265 10.86 -12.50 2.09
N ASP A 266 10.10 -13.59 2.14
CA ASP A 266 10.24 -14.65 3.14
C ASP A 266 11.65 -15.26 3.10
N TYR A 267 12.18 -15.53 1.91
CA TYR A 267 13.55 -16.01 1.74
C TYR A 267 14.60 -14.99 2.18
N LEU A 268 14.44 -13.72 1.81
CA LEU A 268 15.43 -12.66 2.13
C LEU A 268 15.48 -12.35 3.63
N PHE A 269 14.34 -12.32 4.32
CA PHE A 269 14.30 -12.07 5.77
C PHE A 269 14.57 -13.32 6.60
N GLY A 270 14.02 -14.47 6.20
CA GLY A 270 14.16 -15.74 6.91
C GLY A 270 15.55 -16.34 6.72
N GLU A 271 15.85 -16.79 5.50
CA GLU A 271 17.06 -17.56 5.21
C GLU A 271 18.32 -16.69 5.16
N LEU A 272 18.25 -15.51 4.53
CA LEU A 272 19.40 -14.61 4.44
C LEU A 272 19.55 -13.64 5.62
N GLY A 273 18.57 -13.62 6.53
CA GLY A 273 18.62 -12.82 7.75
C GLY A 273 18.70 -11.31 7.50
N LEU A 274 18.32 -10.82 6.31
CA LEU A 274 18.35 -9.39 6.03
C LEU A 274 17.38 -8.63 6.94
N TYR A 275 17.64 -7.35 7.16
CA TYR A 275 16.83 -6.49 8.00
C TYR A 275 15.88 -5.61 7.17
N ARG A 276 16.28 -5.22 5.95
CA ARG A 276 15.55 -4.22 5.15
C ARG A 276 15.44 -4.59 3.68
N LEU A 277 14.28 -4.32 3.10
CA LEU A 277 14.04 -4.44 1.65
C LEU A 277 13.59 -3.11 1.10
N GLU A 278 14.03 -2.79 -0.11
CA GLU A 278 13.74 -1.52 -0.79
C GLU A 278 13.15 -1.77 -2.17
N LEU A 279 12.18 -0.93 -2.56
CA LEU A 279 11.58 -0.93 -3.89
C LEU A 279 11.46 0.50 -4.40
N GLY A 280 11.66 0.68 -5.71
CA GLY A 280 11.37 1.92 -6.41
C GLY A 280 10.35 1.66 -7.52
N LEU A 281 9.26 2.42 -7.54
CA LEU A 281 8.25 2.30 -8.58
C LEU A 281 7.83 3.65 -9.14
N ARG A 282 7.57 3.69 -10.45
CA ARG A 282 7.05 4.89 -11.13
C ARG A 282 5.74 5.31 -10.50
N ALA A 283 5.59 6.60 -10.22
CA ALA A 283 4.39 7.17 -9.64
C ALA A 283 3.12 6.90 -10.46
N ASN A 284 3.26 6.74 -11.78
CA ASN A 284 2.18 6.43 -12.71
C ASN A 284 1.95 4.92 -12.94
N ASN A 285 2.52 4.03 -12.14
CA ASN A 285 2.35 2.58 -12.26
C ASN A 285 1.53 2.00 -11.08
N PRO A 286 0.18 2.00 -11.16
CA PRO A 286 -0.68 1.51 -10.08
C PRO A 286 -0.51 0.02 -9.79
N SER A 287 -0.14 -0.79 -10.80
CA SER A 287 0.08 -2.24 -10.61
C SER A 287 1.28 -2.52 -9.71
N SER A 288 2.38 -1.76 -9.89
CA SER A 288 3.56 -1.92 -9.04
C SER A 288 3.31 -1.41 -7.62
N LYS A 289 2.53 -0.33 -7.48
CA LYS A 289 2.08 0.18 -6.18
C LYS A 289 1.33 -0.92 -5.41
N HIS A 290 0.39 -1.59 -6.07
CA HIS A 290 -0.37 -2.69 -5.47
C HIS A 290 0.53 -3.85 -5.01
N VAL A 291 1.54 -4.24 -5.80
CA VAL A 291 2.50 -5.29 -5.40
C VAL A 291 3.26 -4.91 -4.13
N ALA A 292 3.78 -3.68 -4.06
CA ALA A 292 4.54 -3.19 -2.91
C ALA A 292 3.66 -3.12 -1.64
N GLU A 293 2.52 -2.42 -1.72
CA GLU A 293 1.64 -2.23 -0.56
C GLU A 293 1.02 -3.54 -0.08
N SER A 294 0.67 -4.46 -0.99
CA SER A 294 0.16 -5.79 -0.60
C SER A 294 1.21 -6.61 0.16
N ASN A 295 2.49 -6.43 -0.16
CA ASN A 295 3.60 -7.07 0.54
C ASN A 295 4.04 -6.30 1.79
N GLY A 296 3.22 -5.40 2.32
CA GLY A 296 3.51 -4.64 3.54
C GLY A 296 4.68 -3.67 3.39
N VAL A 297 5.06 -3.32 2.15
CA VAL A 297 6.12 -2.36 1.88
C VAL A 297 5.53 -0.96 1.94
N LEU A 298 6.09 -0.11 2.80
CA LEU A 298 5.59 1.22 3.09
C LEU A 298 6.29 2.27 2.22
N ARG A 299 5.56 3.31 1.82
CA ARG A 299 6.14 4.44 1.06
C ARG A 299 6.90 5.36 2.01
N GLU A 300 8.19 5.56 1.75
CA GLU A 300 9.04 6.46 2.53
C GLU A 300 9.29 7.81 1.84
N GLY A 301 9.14 7.89 0.52
CA GLY A 301 9.47 9.14 -0.19
C GLY A 301 9.11 9.19 -1.67
N ILE A 302 9.50 10.31 -2.29
CA ILE A 302 9.30 10.62 -3.70
C ILE A 302 10.58 11.21 -4.29
N GLU A 303 11.12 10.56 -5.31
CA GLU A 303 12.21 11.06 -6.14
C GLU A 303 11.62 11.79 -7.36
N ARG A 304 11.51 13.12 -7.25
CA ARG A 304 10.88 13.98 -8.26
C ARG A 304 11.64 13.97 -9.59
N GLY A 305 10.94 13.74 -10.69
CA GLY A 305 11.49 13.77 -12.05
C GLY A 305 12.61 12.77 -12.33
N LYS A 306 12.72 11.70 -11.53
CA LYS A 306 13.83 10.74 -11.61
C LYS A 306 13.96 10.09 -12.99
N PHE A 307 12.86 9.64 -13.58
CA PHE A 307 12.90 8.98 -14.88
C PHE A 307 12.48 9.90 -16.02
N LEU A 308 13.17 9.78 -17.16
CA LEU A 308 12.77 10.38 -18.44
C LEU A 308 12.21 9.26 -19.31
N VAL A 309 10.91 9.31 -19.59
CA VAL A 309 10.19 8.26 -20.33
C VAL A 309 9.40 8.94 -21.44
N ASP A 310 9.76 8.64 -22.69
CA ASP A 310 9.11 9.17 -23.89
C ASP A 310 8.99 10.71 -23.84
N GLY A 311 10.08 11.36 -23.41
CA GLY A 311 10.16 12.82 -23.24
C GLY A 311 9.58 13.38 -21.95
N ASN A 312 8.87 12.58 -21.15
CA ASN A 312 8.21 13.03 -19.92
C ASN A 312 9.00 12.65 -18.67
N ARG A 313 9.12 13.60 -17.73
CA ARG A 313 9.71 13.34 -16.41
C ARG A 313 8.68 12.69 -15.50
N ILE A 314 9.05 11.55 -14.92
CA ILE A 314 8.17 10.74 -14.06
C ILE A 314 8.83 10.59 -12.70
N ASP A 315 8.06 10.88 -11.66
CA ASP A 315 8.43 10.67 -10.27
C ASP A 315 8.54 9.18 -9.94
N VAL A 316 9.41 8.85 -8.99
CA VAL A 316 9.54 7.50 -8.45
C VAL A 316 9.18 7.55 -6.98
N TYR A 317 8.27 6.68 -6.56
CA TYR A 317 8.01 6.45 -5.16
C TYR A 317 9.03 5.46 -4.62
N THR A 318 9.67 5.83 -3.51
CA THR A 318 10.57 4.96 -2.76
C THR A 318 9.78 4.25 -1.67
N TYR A 319 9.97 2.95 -1.60
CA TYR A 319 9.30 2.05 -0.68
C TYR A 319 10.32 1.23 0.09
N ALA A 320 10.01 0.92 1.34
CA ALA A 320 10.80 -0.04 2.09
C ALA A 320 9.95 -0.86 3.05
N ARG A 321 10.51 -2.02 3.42
CA ARG A 321 9.97 -2.90 4.46
C ARG A 321 11.09 -3.34 5.37
N LEU A 322 10.82 -3.31 6.67
CA LEU A 322 11.70 -3.85 7.69
C LEU A 322 11.27 -5.27 8.06
N ARG A 323 12.22 -6.08 8.51
CA ARG A 323 11.95 -7.43 9.04
C ARG A 323 10.98 -7.41 10.23
N THR A 324 10.96 -6.31 10.98
CA THR A 324 10.09 -6.10 12.15
C THR A 324 8.67 -5.68 11.80
N ASP A 325 8.40 -5.35 10.52
CA ASP A 325 7.07 -4.94 10.11
C ASP A 325 6.10 -6.13 10.12
N PRO A 326 4.81 -5.91 10.44
CA PRO A 326 3.80 -6.96 10.45
C PRO A 326 3.77 -7.76 9.14
N ALA A 327 3.64 -9.08 9.26
CA ALA A 327 3.53 -9.94 8.09
C ALA A 327 2.21 -9.65 7.33
N PRO A 328 2.25 -9.41 6.01
CA PRO A 328 1.05 -9.19 5.21
C PRO A 328 0.31 -10.50 4.96
N ALA A 329 -1.00 -10.41 4.72
CA ALA A 329 -1.85 -11.57 4.39
C ALA A 329 -1.75 -11.98 2.91
N VAL A 330 -0.53 -12.07 2.35
CA VAL A 330 -0.31 -12.51 0.96
C VAL A 330 0.08 -13.98 0.95
N ASN A 331 -0.67 -14.79 0.22
CA ASN A 331 -0.31 -16.18 -0.03
C ASN A 331 0.86 -16.26 -1.02
N ALA A 332 2.06 -16.56 -0.51
CA ALA A 332 3.26 -16.77 -1.31
C ALA A 332 3.05 -17.83 -2.41
N LEU A 333 3.87 -17.77 -3.48
CA LEU A 333 3.98 -18.89 -4.41
C LEU A 333 4.77 -20.03 -3.75
N PRO A 334 4.36 -21.29 -3.94
CA PRO A 334 5.12 -22.43 -3.46
C PRO A 334 6.48 -22.52 -4.17
N TRP A 335 7.44 -23.13 -3.49
CA TRP A 335 8.75 -23.43 -4.06
C TRP A 335 8.68 -24.78 -4.78
N SER A 336 9.00 -24.83 -6.07
CA SER A 336 9.19 -26.12 -6.76
C SER A 336 10.57 -26.72 -6.45
N ARG A 337 11.55 -25.87 -6.14
CA ARG A 337 12.87 -26.24 -5.62
C ARG A 337 13.39 -25.11 -4.75
N GLN A 338 13.84 -25.42 -3.53
CA GLN A 338 14.45 -24.43 -2.65
C GLN A 338 15.83 -23.95 -3.17
N PRO A 339 16.22 -22.70 -2.84
CA PRO A 339 17.41 -22.04 -3.40
C PRO A 339 18.74 -22.44 -2.79
#